data_AF-A0A7Y3CSA2-F1
#
_entry.id   AF-A0A7Y3CSA2-F1
#
_cell.length_a   1.000
_cell.length_b   1.000
_cell.length_c   1.000
_cell.angle_alpha   90.00
_cell.angle_beta   90.00
_cell.angle_gamma   90.00
#
_symmetry.space_group_name_H-M   'P 1'
#
loop_
_entity.id
_entity.type
_entity.pdbx_description
1 polymer ?
#
loop_
_entity_poly.entity_id
_entity_poly.type
_entity_poly.pdbx_seq_one_letter_code
_entity_poly.pdbx_strand_id
1 'polypeptide(L)'
;MLPNFLVIGAMKAGTTSLFSYLEGHPDVSMPWSKELDFFSNEDRWTLGTAWYEAQFPDEALAVGEASPNYTKRHLFPETAERIIATLPGVR
;
A
#
# COMPACT_ATOMS: atom_id res chain seq x y z
N MET A 1 -10.32 6.98 3.29
CA MET A 1 -10.70 5.72 2.59
C MET A 1 -9.51 4.79 2.57
N LEU A 2 -9.72 3.47 2.53
CA LEU A 2 -8.65 2.48 2.54
C LEU A 2 -8.46 1.85 1.15
N PRO A 3 -7.25 1.40 0.79
CA PRO A 3 -6.99 0.75 -0.48
C PRO A 3 -7.66 -0.63 -0.54
N ASN A 4 -8.05 -1.01 -1.75
CA ASN A 4 -8.68 -2.30 -2.06
C ASN A 4 -7.75 -3.25 -2.83
N PHE A 5 -6.55 -2.80 -3.22
CA PHE A 5 -5.46 -3.67 -3.69
C PHE A 5 -4.07 -3.19 -3.24
N LEU A 6 -3.11 -4.12 -3.16
CA LEU A 6 -1.72 -3.81 -2.78
C LEU A 6 -0.70 -4.34 -3.80
N VAL A 7 0.26 -3.50 -4.19
CA VAL A 7 1.48 -3.91 -4.90
C VAL A 7 2.58 -4.14 -3.87
N ILE A 8 2.65 -5.38 -3.37
CA ILE A 8 3.49 -5.75 -2.21
C ILE A 8 4.98 -5.96 -2.53
N GLY A 9 5.35 -5.98 -3.82
CA GLY A 9 6.73 -6.21 -4.23
C GLY A 9 6.91 -6.99 -5.54
N ALA A 10 8.13 -7.44 -5.85
CA ALA A 10 9.34 -7.31 -5.03
C ALA A 10 10.21 -6.09 -5.40
N MET A 11 11.13 -5.72 -4.49
CA MET A 11 12.13 -4.70 -4.76
C MET A 11 12.94 -5.06 -6.02
N LYS A 12 13.15 -4.08 -6.90
CA LYS A 12 13.78 -4.26 -8.23
C LYS A 12 12.98 -5.11 -9.24
N ALA A 13 11.68 -5.34 -9.00
CA ALA A 13 10.78 -6.05 -9.93
C ALA A 13 9.84 -5.11 -10.73
N GLY A 14 10.21 -3.84 -10.93
CA GLY A 14 9.42 -2.90 -11.75
C GLY A 14 8.20 -2.28 -11.07
N THR A 15 8.05 -2.41 -9.74
CA THR A 15 6.92 -1.85 -8.97
C THR A 15 6.78 -0.32 -9.12
N THR A 16 7.86 0.40 -9.40
CA THR A 16 7.81 1.85 -9.65
C THR A 16 7.17 2.16 -11.00
N SER A 17 7.55 1.44 -12.06
CA SER A 17 6.89 1.59 -13.37
C SER A 17 5.41 1.21 -13.29
N LEU A 18 5.09 0.11 -12.59
CA LEU A 18 3.70 -0.29 -12.38
C LEU A 18 2.90 0.79 -11.63
N PHE A 19 3.46 1.38 -10.57
CA PHE A 19 2.84 2.48 -9.85
C PHE A 19 2.51 3.65 -10.78
N SER A 20 3.48 4.09 -11.60
CA SER A 20 3.26 5.20 -12.54
C SER A 20 2.21 4.89 -13.61
N TYR A 21 2.08 3.63 -14.04
CA TYR A 21 1.03 3.24 -14.99
C TYR A 21 -0.35 3.23 -14.35
N LEU A 22 -0.45 2.77 -13.10
CA LEU A 22 -1.70 2.73 -12.34
C LEU A 22 -2.18 4.14 -11.98
N GLU A 23 -1.29 5.01 -11.52
CA GLU A 23 -1.58 6.41 -11.20
C GLU A 23 -2.14 7.19 -12.41
N GLY A 24 -1.76 6.81 -13.63
CA GLY A 24 -2.28 7.43 -14.86
C GLY A 24 -3.65 6.93 -15.33
N HIS A 25 -4.27 5.96 -14.66
CA HIS A 25 -5.53 5.36 -15.11
C HIS A 25 -6.75 6.08 -14.48
N PRO A 26 -7.78 6.45 -15.27
CA PRO A 26 -8.90 7.28 -14.78
C PRO A 26 -9.72 6.64 -13.64
N ASP A 27 -9.79 5.32 -13.60
CA ASP A 27 -10.52 4.57 -12.55
C ASP A 27 -9.63 4.04 -11.41
N VAL A 28 -8.38 4.51 -11.32
CA VAL A 28 -7.43 4.10 -10.28
C VAL A 28 -6.96 5.32 -9.50
N SER A 29 -6.95 5.19 -8.17
CA SER A 29 -6.37 6.18 -7.25
C SER A 29 -5.16 5.55 -6.54
N MET A 30 -4.04 6.25 -6.54
CA MET A 30 -2.81 5.87 -5.85
C MET A 30 -2.49 6.94 -4.79
N PRO A 31 -1.75 6.62 -3.71
CA PRO A 31 -1.40 7.60 -2.69
C PRO A 31 -0.48 8.69 -3.25
N TRP A 32 -0.47 9.86 -2.58
CA TRP A 32 0.39 11.01 -2.95
C TRP A 32 1.88 10.67 -3.06
N SER A 33 2.33 9.66 -2.30
CA SER A 33 3.68 9.14 -2.35
C SER A 33 3.64 7.63 -2.40
N LYS A 34 4.47 7.06 -3.28
CA LYS A 34 4.77 5.62 -3.28
C LYS A 34 5.53 5.23 -2.00
N GLU A 35 5.48 3.94 -1.67
CA GLU A 35 6.21 3.30 -0.56
C GLU A 35 5.81 3.89 0.79
N LEU A 36 4.52 3.78 1.11
CA LEU A 36 3.98 4.15 2.41
C LEU A 36 4.45 3.25 3.53
N ASP A 37 4.95 2.04 3.26
CA ASP A 37 5.50 1.05 4.21
C ASP A 37 4.69 0.95 5.51
N PHE A 38 3.38 1.23 5.48
CA PHE A 38 2.55 1.38 6.68
C PHE A 38 2.50 0.08 7.48
N PHE A 39 2.43 -1.05 6.79
CA PHE A 39 2.36 -2.37 7.40
C PHE A 39 3.73 -2.99 7.72
N SER A 40 4.85 -2.41 7.25
CA SER A 40 6.20 -2.93 7.49
C SER A 40 7.09 -2.03 8.34
N ASN A 41 6.72 -0.76 8.52
CA ASN A 41 7.46 0.20 9.32
C ASN A 41 6.69 0.49 10.63
N GLU A 42 7.32 0.21 11.77
CA GLU A 42 6.72 0.40 13.09
C GLU A 42 6.34 1.86 13.38
N ASP A 43 7.20 2.80 13.01
CA ASP A 43 6.95 4.22 13.22
C ASP A 43 5.72 4.68 12.42
N ARG A 44 5.49 4.10 11.24
CA ARG A 44 4.30 4.41 10.42
C ARG A 44 3.06 3.68 10.95
N TRP A 45 3.20 2.43 11.37
CA TRP A 45 2.11 1.64 11.95
C TRP A 45 1.51 2.31 13.19
N THR A 46 2.36 2.86 14.07
CA THR A 46 1.92 3.55 15.30
C THR A 46 1.14 4.84 15.06
N LEU A 47 1.21 5.44 13.86
CA LEU A 47 0.38 6.58 13.46
C LEU A 47 -1.09 6.18 13.26
N GLY A 48 -1.38 4.89 13.14
CA GLY A 48 -2.73 4.34 13.05
C GLY A 48 -3.36 4.48 11.67
N THR A 49 -4.53 3.86 11.51
CA THR A 49 -5.25 3.77 10.24
C THR A 49 -5.70 5.13 9.72
N ALA A 50 -6.03 6.08 10.61
CA ALA A 50 -6.40 7.44 10.20
C ALA A 50 -5.28 8.14 9.42
N TRP A 51 -4.01 7.95 9.82
CA TRP A 51 -2.88 8.48 9.07
C TRP A 51 -2.75 7.80 7.70
N TYR A 52 -2.94 6.49 7.63
CA TYR A 52 -2.88 5.72 6.39
C TYR A 52 -3.98 6.16 5.41
N GLU A 53 -5.21 6.31 5.89
CA GLU A 53 -6.35 6.78 5.09
C GLU A 53 -6.13 8.18 4.50
N ALA A 54 -5.42 9.06 5.21
CA ALA A 54 -5.12 10.41 4.76
C ALA A 54 -4.11 10.47 3.60
N GLN A 55 -3.46 9.35 3.26
CA GLN A 55 -2.50 9.29 2.15
C GLN A 55 -3.18 9.16 0.78
N PHE A 56 -4.48 8.87 0.74
CA PHE A 56 -5.22 8.62 -0.48
C PHE A 56 -6.03 9.87 -0.90
N PRO A 57 -5.77 10.42 -2.10
CA PRO A 57 -6.33 11.70 -2.53
C PRO A 57 -7.80 11.62 -2.95
N ASP A 58 -8.13 10.58 -3.73
CA ASP A 58 -9.34 10.53 -4.54
C ASP A 58 -10.06 9.19 -4.36
N GLU A 59 -11.39 9.23 -4.41
CA GLU A 59 -12.22 8.03 -4.53
C GLU A 59 -12.17 7.50 -5.97
N ALA A 60 -11.95 6.20 -6.12
CA ALA A 60 -11.90 5.52 -7.41
C ALA A 60 -12.40 4.07 -7.29
N LEU A 61 -12.63 3.42 -8.43
CA LEU A 61 -13.02 2.00 -8.47
C LEU A 61 -11.92 1.12 -7.84
N ALA A 62 -10.67 1.40 -8.17
CA ALA A 62 -9.51 0.73 -7.61
C ALA A 62 -8.65 1.74 -6.85
N VAL A 63 -8.42 1.49 -5.55
CA VAL A 63 -7.54 2.31 -4.72
C VAL A 63 -6.37 1.44 -4.29
N GLY A 64 -5.17 1.82 -4.75
CA GLY A 64 -3.99 0.99 -4.64
C GLY A 64 -2.93 1.58 -3.73
N GLU A 65 -2.12 0.73 -3.14
CA GLU A 65 -0.90 1.13 -2.43
C GLU A 65 0.27 0.24 -2.87
N ALA A 66 1.49 0.80 -2.92
CA ALA A 66 2.66 0.08 -3.42
C ALA A 66 3.87 0.24 -2.49
N SER A 67 4.16 -0.79 -1.72
CA SER A 67 5.32 -0.88 -0.82
C SER A 67 6.04 -2.20 -1.01
N PRO A 68 7.15 -2.22 -1.77
CA PRO A 68 7.88 -3.46 -2.08
C PRO A 68 8.46 -4.19 -0.86
N ASN A 69 8.54 -3.51 0.28
CA ASN A 69 8.98 -4.11 1.54
C ASN A 69 8.00 -5.15 2.09
N TYR A 70 6.73 -5.14 1.68
CA TYR A 70 5.74 -6.07 2.21
C TYR A 70 6.00 -7.54 1.89
N THR A 71 6.78 -7.83 0.85
CA THR A 71 7.24 -9.20 0.53
C THR A 71 8.44 -9.65 1.37
N LYS A 72 9.12 -8.76 2.11
CA LYS A 72 10.32 -9.07 2.90
C LYS A 72 9.96 -9.65 4.28
N ARG A 73 9.20 -10.75 4.31
CA ARG A 73 8.73 -11.41 5.54
C ARG A 73 9.85 -11.73 6.55
N HIS A 74 11.06 -11.99 6.09
CA HIS A 74 12.22 -12.26 6.95
C HIS A 74 12.71 -11.02 7.74
N LEU A 75 12.36 -9.80 7.29
CA LEU A 75 12.64 -8.54 7.98
C LEU A 75 11.39 -7.96 8.66
N PHE A 76 10.21 -8.15 8.05
CA PHE A 76 8.94 -7.61 8.52
C PHE A 76 7.89 -8.73 8.62
N PRO A 77 8.01 -9.63 9.61
CA PRO A 77 7.15 -10.81 9.69
C PRO A 77 5.67 -10.48 10.00
N GLU A 78 5.39 -9.34 10.61
CA GLU A 78 4.05 -8.89 11.02
C GLU A 78 3.24 -8.30 9.86
N THR A 79 3.88 -7.97 8.73
CA THR A 79 3.24 -7.21 7.65
C THR A 79 1.98 -7.86 7.11
N ALA A 80 2.01 -9.17 6.86
CA ALA A 80 0.84 -9.88 6.34
C ALA A 80 -0.33 -9.89 7.35
N GLU A 81 -0.04 -10.05 8.64
CA GLU A 81 -1.05 -10.05 9.69
C GLU A 81 -1.69 -8.68 9.85
N ARG A 82 -0.87 -7.61 9.83
CA ARG A 82 -1.36 -6.22 9.87
C ARG A 82 -2.24 -5.90 8.66
N ILE A 83 -1.84 -6.31 7.46
CA ILE A 83 -2.64 -6.14 6.23
C ILE A 83 -4.02 -6.78 6.40
N ILE A 84 -4.08 -8.05 6.82
CA ILE A 84 -5.36 -8.78 6.94
C ILE A 84 -6.25 -8.18 8.03
N ALA A 85 -5.65 -7.74 9.15
CA ALA A 85 -6.38 -7.12 10.24
C ALA A 85 -6.98 -5.75 9.85
N THR A 86 -6.29 -4.97 9.01
CA THR A 86 -6.71 -3.63 8.60
C THR A 86 -7.57 -3.63 7.33
N LEU A 87 -7.25 -4.50 6.36
CA LEU A 87 -7.83 -4.52 5.01
C LEU A 87 -8.42 -5.91 4.70
N PRO A 88 -9.53 -6.30 5.34
CA PRO A 88 -10.13 -7.61 5.10
C PRO A 88 -10.62 -7.71 3.64
N GLY A 89 -10.12 -8.73 2.91
CA GLY A 89 -10.51 -8.97 1.52
C GLY A 89 -9.77 -8.13 0.47
N VAL A 90 -8.69 -7.45 0.86
CA VAL A 90 -7.80 -6.75 -0.08
C VAL A 90 -7.23 -7.70 -1.14
N ARG A 91 -7.06 -7.18 -2.37
CA ARG A 91 -6.48 -7.91 -3.50
C ARG A 91 -4.97 -7.78 -3.59
#